data_AF-A0A2S4K7D0-F1
#
_entry.id   AF-A0A2S4K7D0-F1
#
_cell.length_a   1.000
_cell.length_b   1.000
_cell.length_c   1.000
_cell.angle_alpha   90.00
_cell.angle_beta   90.00
_cell.angle_gamma   90.00
#
_symmetry.space_group_name_H-M   'P 1'
#
loop_
_entity.id
_entity.type
_entity.pdbx_description
1 polymer ?
#
loop_
_entity_poly.entity_id
_entity_poly.type
_entity_poly.pdbx_seq_one_letter_code
_entity_poly.pdbx_strand_id
1 'polypeptide(L)' 'MSKNHRNRSWRAMWTTDPASRTAVHKSGAIARVSRNVANASGEELTIDNLAQVDSGRWSIAKILEQGAQLKAEGAY' A
#
# COMPACT_ATOMS: atom_id res chain seq x y z
N MET A 1 -17.76 5.34 -23.77
CA MET A 1 -16.48 5.38 -23.03
C MET A 1 -16.75 5.84 -21.59
N SER A 2 -16.80 4.92 -20.63
CA SER A 2 -17.17 5.25 -19.25
C SER A 2 -15.97 5.77 -18.45
N LYS A 3 -16.16 6.90 -17.79
CA LYS A 3 -15.17 7.72 -17.07
C LYS A 3 -14.67 7.02 -15.79
N ASN A 4 -13.55 6.29 -15.86
CA ASN A 4 -12.85 5.73 -14.69
C ASN A 4 -11.62 6.55 -14.25
N HIS A 5 -11.69 7.89 -14.30
CA HIS A 5 -10.54 8.75 -13.94
C HIS A 5 -10.46 9.09 -12.44
N ARG A 6 -11.43 8.69 -11.61
CA ARG A 6 -11.48 9.08 -10.19
C ARG A 6 -10.74 8.13 -9.23
N ASN A 7 -10.32 6.94 -9.68
CA ASN A 7 -9.75 5.91 -8.80
C ASN A 7 -8.21 5.72 -8.89
N ARG A 8 -7.49 6.53 -9.66
CA ARG A 8 -6.02 6.41 -9.81
C ARG A 8 -5.21 7.48 -9.06
N SER A 9 -5.86 8.48 -8.48
CA SER A 9 -5.16 9.57 -7.77
C SER A 9 -4.36 9.04 -6.59
N TRP A 10 -4.90 8.06 -5.86
CA TRP A 10 -4.23 7.45 -4.73
C TRP A 10 -3.09 6.51 -5.16
N ARG A 11 -3.28 5.73 -6.23
CA ARG A 11 -2.25 4.83 -6.76
C ARG A 11 -1.00 5.58 -7.22
N ALA A 12 -1.16 6.79 -7.76
CA ALA A 12 -0.05 7.67 -8.09
C ALA A 12 0.73 8.22 -6.87
N MET A 13 0.26 7.94 -5.65
CA MET A 13 0.99 8.21 -4.41
C MET A 13 1.87 7.05 -3.99
N TRP A 14 1.77 5.90 -4.65
CA TRP A 14 2.55 4.70 -4.37
C TRP A 14 3.49 4.37 -5.53
N THR A 15 4.72 4.02 -5.20
CA THR A 15 5.70 3.43 -6.12
C THR A 15 5.86 1.97 -5.75
N THR A 16 5.43 1.07 -6.62
CA THR A 16 5.42 -0.39 -6.41
C THR A 16 6.68 -1.03 -7.00
N ASP A 17 7.21 -2.05 -6.33
CA ASP A 17 8.28 -2.94 -6.78
C ASP A 17 7.80 -4.39 -6.71
N PRO A 18 7.36 -4.96 -7.84
CA PRO A 18 6.83 -6.32 -7.91
C PRO A 18 7.83 -7.41 -7.57
N ALA A 19 9.14 -7.18 -7.75
CA ALA A 19 10.15 -8.16 -7.42
C ALA A 19 10.29 -8.28 -5.89
N SER A 20 10.23 -7.15 -5.20
CA SER A 20 10.33 -7.06 -3.74
C SER A 20 8.96 -7.22 -3.05
N ARG A 21 7.85 -7.15 -3.80
CA ARG A 21 6.47 -7.11 -3.30
C ARG A 21 6.27 -5.98 -2.30
N THR A 22 6.80 -4.81 -2.63
CA THR A 22 6.81 -3.63 -1.76
C THR A 22 6.30 -2.41 -2.49
N ALA A 23 5.51 -1.58 -1.81
CA ALA A 23 5.10 -0.29 -2.30
C ALA A 23 5.51 0.83 -1.34
N VAL A 24 6.05 1.91 -1.87
CA VAL A 24 6.46 3.09 -1.11
C VAL A 24 5.49 4.24 -1.36
N HIS A 25 4.90 4.77 -0.31
CA HIS A 25 4.01 5.93 -0.38
C HIS A 25 4.80 7.24 -0.34
N LYS A 26 4.26 8.31 -0.96
CA LYS A 26 4.83 9.67 -0.90
C LYS A 26 4.97 10.25 0.50
N SER A 27 4.26 9.69 1.49
CA SER A 27 4.43 10.05 2.90
C SER A 27 5.63 9.38 3.58
N GLY A 28 6.34 8.49 2.87
CA GLY A 28 7.41 7.65 3.43
C GLY A 28 6.94 6.33 4.04
N ALA A 29 5.64 6.04 4.05
CA ALA A 29 5.12 4.75 4.49
C ALA A 29 5.50 3.64 3.51
N ILE A 30 5.79 2.44 4.01
CA ILE A 30 6.22 1.31 3.19
C ILE A 30 5.26 0.15 3.41
N ALA A 31 4.49 -0.19 2.38
CA ALA A 31 3.68 -1.41 2.36
C ALA A 31 4.54 -2.57 1.86
N ARG A 32 4.57 -3.68 2.59
CA ARG A 32 5.26 -4.92 2.19
C ARG A 32 4.29 -6.08 2.27
N VAL A 33 4.32 -6.93 1.25
CA VAL A 33 3.53 -8.16 1.27
C VAL A 33 4.46 -9.35 1.42
N SER A 34 4.43 -9.96 2.60
CA SER A 34 5.18 -11.18 2.93
C SER A 34 4.28 -12.41 2.85
N ARG A 35 4.84 -13.56 2.46
CA ARG A 35 4.15 -14.84 2.64
C ARG A 35 4.23 -15.24 4.10
N ASN A 36 3.09 -15.43 4.75
CA ASN A 36 3.05 -15.95 6.10
C ASN A 36 3.34 -17.46 6.04
N VAL A 37 4.49 -17.87 6.60
CA VAL A 37 4.95 -19.27 6.55
C VAL A 37 4.17 -20.17 7.53
N ALA A 38 3.54 -19.57 8.55
CA ALA A 38 2.74 -20.29 9.53
C ALA A 38 1.34 -20.64 9.00
N ASN A 39 0.80 -19.84 8.07
CA ASN A 39 -0.48 -20.06 7.43
C ASN A 39 -0.28 -20.25 5.92
N ALA A 40 -0.28 -21.50 5.45
CA ALA A 40 0.04 -21.92 4.08
C ALA A 40 -0.76 -21.25 2.93
N SER A 41 -1.71 -20.37 3.23
CA SER A 41 -2.57 -19.68 2.26
C SER A 41 -2.58 -18.15 2.42
N GLY A 42 -1.80 -17.56 3.33
CA GLY A 42 -1.94 -16.14 3.67
C GLY A 42 -0.79 -15.27 3.21
N GLU A 43 -0.99 -14.47 2.15
CA GLU A 43 -0.20 -13.25 1.99
C GLU A 43 -0.57 -12.28 3.12
N GLU A 44 0.41 -11.70 3.79
CA GLU A 44 0.24 -10.75 4.87
C GLU A 44 0.78 -9.39 4.43
N LEU A 45 -0.01 -8.34 4.66
CA LEU A 45 0.41 -6.96 4.40
C LEU A 45 0.89 -6.35 5.71
N THR A 46 2.13 -5.89 5.71
CA THR A 46 2.69 -5.05 6.77
C THR A 46 2.89 -3.65 6.22
N ILE A 47 2.56 -2.62 7.01
CA ILE A 47 2.84 -1.23 6.66
C ILE A 47 3.78 -0.64 7.70
N ASP A 48 5.01 -0.39 7.26
CA ASP A 48 6.10 0.13 8.07
C ASP A 48 6.23 1.65 7.96
N ASN A 49 7.04 2.21 8.85
CA ASN A 49 7.42 3.62 8.89
C ASN A 49 6.26 4.60 9.15
N LEU A 50 5.13 4.10 9.67
CA LEU A 50 3.96 4.92 10.00
C LEU A 50 4.25 5.99 11.08
N ALA A 51 5.18 5.72 12.00
CA ALA A 51 5.57 6.67 13.03
C ALA A 51 6.32 7.91 12.49
N GLN A 52 6.88 7.82 11.28
CA GLN A 52 7.59 8.93 10.62
C GLN A 52 6.69 9.68 9.64
N VAL A 53 5.44 9.24 9.47
CA VAL A 53 4.47 9.92 8.60
C VAL A 53 4.03 11.22 9.27
N ASP A 54 4.21 12.33 8.58
CA ASP A 54 3.64 13.63 8.96
C ASP A 54 2.11 13.56 8.94
N SER A 55 1.53 13.45 10.14
CA SER A 55 0.09 13.35 10.37
C SER A 55 -0.67 14.66 10.15
N GLY A 56 0.02 15.80 10.05
CA GLY A 56 -0.58 17.07 9.65
C GLY A 56 -0.84 17.15 8.14
N ARG A 57 -0.08 16.39 7.34
CA ARG A 57 -0.20 16.34 5.89
C ARG A 57 -0.89 15.09 5.37
N TRP A 58 -0.73 13.96 6.06
CA TRP A 58 -1.19 12.65 5.61
C TRP A 58 -2.06 11.96 6.65
N SER A 59 -3.12 11.29 6.20
CA SER A 59 -3.96 10.46 7.08
C SER A 59 -3.41 9.04 7.12
N ILE A 60 -2.96 8.60 8.31
CA ILE A 60 -2.50 7.22 8.54
C ILE A 60 -3.60 6.22 8.19
N ALA A 61 -4.85 6.47 8.59
CA ALA A 61 -5.98 5.61 8.27
C ALA A 61 -6.14 5.41 6.75
N LYS A 62 -6.04 6.48 5.95
CA LYS A 62 -6.11 6.38 4.48
C LYS A 62 -4.92 5.62 3.90
N ILE A 63 -3.72 5.75 4.47
CA ILE A 63 -2.54 5.00 4.03
C ILE A 63 -2.75 3.49 4.28
N LEU A 64 -3.31 3.13 5.44
CA LEU A 64 -3.65 1.74 5.77
C LEU A 64 -4.69 1.17 4.80
N GLU A 65 -5.77 1.92 4.52
CA GLU A 65 -6.80 1.54 3.55
C GLU A 65 -6.22 1.32 2.15
N GLN A 66 -5.36 2.25 1.69
CA GLN A 66 -4.71 2.15 0.39
C GLN A 66 -3.75 0.96 0.31
N GLY A 67 -3.00 0.67 1.37
CA GLY A 67 -2.15 -0.52 1.43
C GLY A 67 -2.96 -1.81 1.33
N ALA A 68 -4.09 -1.90 2.04
CA ALA A 68 -5.00 -3.04 1.94
C ALA A 68 -5.55 -3.20 0.52
N GLN A 69 -5.85 -2.08 -0.14
CA GLN A 69 -6.29 -2.07 -1.53
C GLN A 69 -5.18 -2.51 -2.51
N LEU A 70 -3.92 -2.08 -2.32
CA LEU A 70 -2.77 -2.57 -3.09
C LEU A 70 -2.64 -4.09 -2.98
N LYS A 71 -2.77 -4.62 -1.76
CA LYS A 71 -2.75 -6.06 -1.51
C LYS A 71 -3.87 -6.78 -2.28
N ALA A 72 -5.11 -6.28 -2.18
CA ALA A 72 -6.28 -6.87 -2.85
C ALA A 72 -6.16 -6.84 -4.39
N GLU A 73 -5.52 -5.80 -4.94
CA GLU A 73 -5.30 -5.65 -6.37
C GLU A 73 -4.08 -6.43 -6.89
N GLY A 74 -3.29 -7.08 -6.03
CA GLY A 74 -2.01 -7.70 -6.44
C GLY A 74 -0.98 -6.67 -6.92
N ALA A 75 -1.12 -5.43 -6.45
CA ALA A 75 -0.47 -4.25 -6.97
C ALA A 75 0.62 -3.76 -6.01
N TYR A 76 1.74 -4.46 -5.99
CA TYR A 76 2.87 -4.19 -5.11
C TYR A 76 4.15 -4.60 -5.81
#